data_AF-A0A1H0BQ79-F1
#
_entry.id   AF-A0A1H0BQ79-F1
#
_cell.length_a   1.000
_cell.length_b   1.000
_cell.length_c   1.000
_cell.angle_alpha   90.00
_cell.angle_beta   90.00
_cell.angle_gamma   90.00
#
_symmetry.space_group_name_H-M   'P 1'
#
loop_
_entity.id
_entity.type
_entity.pdbx_description
1 polymer ?
#
loop_
_entity_poly.entity_id
_entity_poly.type
_entity_poly.pdbx_seq_one_letter_code
_entity_poly.pdbx_strand_id
1 'polypeptide(L)'
;MSETKKIIGENVKSYLEAKGIKHSWVIERLGVSKGAFYNFLRGEGNVDQYEQKILKLFRIKDPFYFHREEMALPNSISEKNKEQNFMDFAALSFHGADSEEFKEGMKAFRDIVELIDVLKPLANQSVVLEDDSFDQ
;
A
#
# COMPACT_ATOMS: atom_id res chain seq x y z
N MET A 1 -13.34 27.05 8.09
CA MET A 1 -12.61 25.75 8.06
C MET A 1 -11.18 26.03 8.46
N SER A 2 -10.55 25.22 9.32
CA SER A 2 -9.16 25.48 9.74
C SER A 2 -8.19 25.08 8.63
N GLU A 3 -7.30 25.99 8.23
CA GLU A 3 -6.26 25.72 7.22
C GLU A 3 -5.43 24.48 7.60
N THR A 4 -5.09 24.35 8.89
CA THR A 4 -4.38 23.17 9.43
C THR A 4 -5.15 21.87 9.18
N LYS A 5 -6.48 21.87 9.33
CA LYS A 5 -7.30 20.67 9.11
C LYS A 5 -7.33 20.24 7.66
N LYS A 6 -7.28 21.21 6.74
CA LYS A 6 -7.18 20.96 5.31
C LYS A 6 -5.81 20.37 4.95
N ILE A 7 -4.72 20.95 5.48
CA ILE A 7 -3.36 20.42 5.32
C ILE A 7 -3.27 18.97 5.79
N ILE A 8 -3.81 18.64 6.96
CA ILE A 8 -3.82 17.26 7.48
C ILE A 8 -4.53 16.31 6.52
N GLY A 9 -5.73 16.67 6.04
CA GLY A 9 -6.50 15.84 5.10
C GLY A 9 -5.75 15.59 3.78
N GLU A 10 -5.15 16.64 3.21
CA GLU A 10 -4.38 16.57 1.96
C GLU A 10 -3.09 15.76 2.13
N ASN A 11 -2.39 15.90 3.25
CA ASN A 11 -1.19 15.14 3.56
C ASN A 11 -1.47 13.66 3.75
N VAL A 12 -2.57 13.31 4.44
CA VAL A 12 -2.99 11.91 4.59
C VAL A 12 -3.35 11.32 3.24
N LYS A 13 -4.08 12.05 2.39
CA LYS A 13 -4.40 11.60 1.03
C LYS A 13 -3.11 11.31 0.24
N SER A 14 -2.19 12.26 0.22
CA SER A 14 -0.91 12.14 -0.50
C SER A 14 -0.07 10.97 0.01
N TYR A 15 -0.05 10.73 1.33
CA TYR A 15 0.62 9.58 1.93
C TYR A 15 0.06 8.24 1.44
N LEU A 16 -1.27 8.11 1.40
CA LEU A 16 -1.93 6.89 0.94
C LEU A 16 -1.65 6.62 -0.54
N GLU A 17 -1.71 7.67 -1.37
CA GLU A 17 -1.41 7.60 -2.80
C GLU A 17 0.06 7.22 -3.05
N ALA A 18 1.01 7.85 -2.34
CA ALA A 18 2.44 7.52 -2.44
C ALA A 18 2.75 6.07 -2.07
N LYS A 19 2.03 5.51 -1.09
CA LYS A 19 2.14 4.10 -0.69
C LYS A 19 1.31 3.12 -1.53
N GLY A 20 0.52 3.61 -2.49
CA GLY A 20 -0.38 2.76 -3.28
C GLY A 20 -1.49 2.08 -2.47
N ILE A 21 -1.86 2.66 -1.32
CA ILE A 21 -2.86 2.08 -0.41
C ILE A 21 -4.26 2.48 -0.87
N LYS A 22 -5.12 1.48 -1.06
CA LYS A 22 -6.52 1.70 -1.44
C LYS A 22 -7.31 2.34 -0.31
N HIS A 23 -8.08 3.39 -0.61
CA HIS A 23 -8.97 4.03 0.37
C HIS A 23 -9.97 3.05 0.99
N SER A 24 -10.50 2.09 0.23
CA SER A 24 -11.43 1.08 0.75
C SER A 24 -10.83 0.26 1.89
N TRP A 25 -9.57 -0.14 1.75
CA TRP A 25 -8.85 -0.89 2.78
C TRP A 25 -8.68 -0.06 4.07
N VAL A 26 -8.38 1.24 3.93
CA VAL A 26 -8.27 2.15 5.08
C VAL A 26 -9.62 2.33 5.75
N ILE A 27 -10.69 2.53 4.98
CA ILE A 27 -12.06 2.70 5.48
C ILE A 27 -12.49 1.49 6.32
N GLU A 28 -12.27 0.28 5.81
CA GLU A 28 -12.58 -0.98 6.51
C GLU A 28 -11.81 -1.09 7.83
N ARG A 29 -10.48 -0.85 7.81
CA ARG A 29 -9.61 -0.92 9.00
C ARG A 29 -9.95 0.13 10.07
N LEU A 30 -10.38 1.31 9.64
CA LEU A 30 -10.75 2.39 10.55
C LEU A 30 -12.15 2.22 11.15
N GLY A 31 -12.98 1.35 10.55
CA GLY A 31 -14.38 1.16 10.92
C GLY A 31 -15.22 2.43 10.73
N VAL A 32 -14.95 3.19 9.66
CA VAL A 32 -15.59 4.48 9.39
C VAL A 32 -16.47 4.40 8.15
N SER A 33 -17.47 5.27 8.04
CA SER A 33 -18.25 5.35 6.82
C SER A 33 -17.43 6.00 5.70
N LYS A 34 -17.71 5.61 4.45
CA LYS A 34 -17.10 6.21 3.26
C LYS A 34 -17.23 7.73 3.26
N GLY A 35 -18.41 8.26 3.59
CA GLY A 35 -18.66 9.70 3.68
C GLY A 35 -17.78 10.38 4.73
N ALA A 36 -17.70 9.82 5.94
CA ALA A 36 -16.87 10.37 7.00
C ALA A 36 -15.39 10.40 6.61
N PHE A 37 -14.90 9.36 5.93
CA PHE A 37 -13.52 9.31 5.44
C PHE A 37 -13.22 10.39 4.40
N TYR A 38 -14.09 10.58 3.40
CA TYR A 38 -13.88 11.62 2.39
C TYR A 38 -14.12 13.04 2.92
N ASN A 39 -14.93 13.21 3.97
CA ASN A 39 -15.01 14.48 4.69
C ASN A 39 -13.68 14.76 5.41
N PHE A 40 -13.13 13.77 6.09
CA PHE A 40 -11.81 13.87 6.73
C PHE A 40 -10.70 14.23 5.75
N LEU A 41 -10.62 13.57 4.59
CA LEU A 41 -9.60 13.89 3.57
C LEU A 41 -9.75 15.30 3.01
N ARG A 42 -10.94 15.90 3.09
CA ARG A 42 -11.17 17.31 2.72
C ARG A 42 -10.86 18.28 3.86
N GLY A 43 -10.52 17.81 5.05
CA GLY A 43 -10.33 18.60 6.26
C GLY A 43 -11.62 18.92 7.02
N GLU A 44 -12.71 18.20 6.73
CA GLU A 44 -14.04 18.37 7.35
C GLU A 44 -14.31 17.35 8.45
N GLY A 45 -15.21 17.71 9.37
CA GLY A 45 -15.63 16.83 10.46
C GLY A 45 -14.55 16.68 11.54
N ASN A 46 -14.45 15.48 12.12
CA ASN A 46 -13.57 15.21 13.25
C ASN A 46 -12.14 14.83 12.83
N VAL A 47 -11.46 15.77 12.16
CA VAL A 47 -10.12 15.55 11.57
C VAL A 47 -9.11 15.04 12.61
N ASP A 48 -9.09 15.64 13.80
CA ASP A 48 -8.13 15.31 14.86
C ASP A 48 -8.27 13.84 15.31
N GLN A 49 -9.52 13.35 15.42
CA GLN A 49 -9.79 11.95 15.76
C GLN A 49 -9.34 11.00 14.64
N TYR A 50 -9.61 11.34 13.39
CA TYR A 50 -9.25 10.48 12.25
C TYR A 50 -7.74 10.47 12.00
N GLU A 51 -7.07 11.59 12.18
CA GLU A 51 -5.61 11.68 12.16
C GLU A 51 -4.99 10.70 13.17
N GLN A 52 -5.43 10.71 14.43
CA GLN A 52 -4.90 9.78 15.44
C GLN A 52 -5.12 8.32 15.05
N LYS A 53 -6.27 7.99 14.45
CA LYS A 53 -6.51 6.62 13.97
C LYS A 53 -5.57 6.25 12.82
N ILE A 54 -5.29 7.17 11.90
CA ILE A 54 -4.34 6.97 10.78
C ILE A 54 -2.92 6.80 11.32
N LEU A 55 -2.46 7.67 12.22
CA LEU A 55 -1.15 7.57 12.88
C LEU A 55 -0.99 6.19 13.54
N LYS A 56 -2.02 5.74 14.27
CA LYS A 56 -2.04 4.42 14.90
C LYS A 56 -2.03 3.28 13.88
N LEU A 57 -2.86 3.36 12.83
CA LEU A 57 -2.96 2.34 11.79
C LEU A 57 -1.61 2.10 11.09
N PHE A 58 -0.88 3.19 10.81
CA PHE A 58 0.42 3.14 10.14
C PHE A 58 1.62 3.16 11.09
N ARG A 59 1.38 3.05 12.41
CA ARG A 59 2.42 3.05 13.46
C ARG A 59 3.39 4.25 13.35
N ILE A 60 2.87 5.41 12.94
CA ILE A 60 3.63 6.66 12.83
C ILE A 60 3.78 7.25 14.24
N LYS A 61 5.03 7.41 14.69
CA LYS A 61 5.34 7.88 16.05
C LYS A 61 5.25 9.39 16.23
N ASP A 62 5.50 10.16 15.16
CA ASP A 62 5.42 11.62 15.19
C ASP A 62 3.94 12.06 15.14
N PRO A 63 3.39 12.66 16.23
CA PRO A 63 2.01 13.11 16.24
C PRO A 63 1.74 14.29 15.31
N PHE A 64 2.79 15.00 14.86
CA PHE A 64 2.69 16.15 13.95
C PHE A 64 3.09 15.79 12.51
N TYR A 65 3.17 14.50 12.19
CA TYR A 65 3.64 14.04 10.89
C TYR A 65 2.86 14.66 9.72
N PHE A 66 1.53 14.77 9.84
CA PHE A 66 0.66 15.33 8.80
C PHE A 66 0.42 16.84 8.90
N HIS A 67 1.09 17.54 9.82
CA HIS A 67 0.88 18.98 10.04
C HIS A 67 1.78 19.86 9.19
N ARG A 68 2.76 19.27 8.49
CA ARG A 68 3.77 20.02 7.71
C ARG A 68 3.21 20.42 6.36
N GLU A 69 3.37 21.69 5.97
CA GLU A 69 2.97 22.16 4.63
C GLU A 69 3.72 21.43 3.50
N GLU A 70 5.00 21.14 3.72
CA GLU A 70 5.82 20.35 2.82
C GLU A 70 6.12 18.99 3.48
N MET A 71 5.38 17.95 3.07
CA MET A 71 5.60 16.60 3.56
C MET A 71 6.64 15.88 2.70
N ALA A 72 7.70 15.36 3.32
CA ALA A 72 8.60 14.40 2.67
C ALA A 72 7.83 13.09 2.48
N LEU A 73 7.21 12.94 1.30
CA LEU A 73 6.49 11.73 0.93
C LEU A 73 7.47 10.55 0.86
N PRO A 74 7.04 9.34 1.26
CA PRO A 74 7.82 8.14 0.98
C PRO A 74 8.07 8.07 -0.53
N ASN A 75 9.34 7.84 -0.92
CA ASN A 75 9.74 7.78 -2.34
C ASN A 75 8.74 6.92 -3.14
N SER A 76 8.13 7.52 -4.18
CA SER A 76 7.22 6.84 -5.09
C SER A 76 7.81 5.51 -5.52
N ILE A 77 6.97 4.48 -5.59
CA ILE A 77 7.30 3.07 -5.81
C ILE A 77 8.27 2.90 -7.00
N SER A 78 9.57 2.95 -6.73
CA SER A 78 10.59 2.45 -7.66
C SER A 78 10.63 0.94 -7.54
N GLU A 79 11.14 0.22 -8.55
CA GLU A 79 11.28 -1.25 -8.48
C GLU A 79 12.10 -1.70 -7.26
N LYS A 80 13.05 -0.86 -6.81
CA LYS A 80 13.81 -1.06 -5.57
C LYS A 80 12.97 -1.00 -4.29
N ASN A 81 11.79 -0.37 -4.33
CA ASN A 81 10.89 -0.24 -3.18
C ASN A 81 9.78 -1.31 -3.15
N LYS A 82 9.66 -2.17 -4.18
CA LYS A 82 8.60 -3.21 -4.22
C LYS A 82 8.72 -4.22 -3.09
N GLU A 83 9.94 -4.65 -2.76
CA GLU A 83 10.21 -5.57 -1.64
C GLU A 83 9.78 -4.96 -0.30
N GLN A 84 10.28 -3.77 0.00
CA GLN A 84 9.97 -3.07 1.25
C GLN A 84 8.46 -2.82 1.38
N ASN A 85 7.79 -2.48 0.29
CA ASN A 85 6.33 -2.27 0.28
C ASN A 85 5.54 -3.57 0.47
N PHE A 86 5.98 -4.68 -0.13
CA PHE A 86 5.37 -5.99 0.12
C PHE A 86 5.47 -6.36 1.60
N MET A 87 6.65 -6.16 2.19
CA MET A 87 6.90 -6.42 3.60
C MET A 87 6.09 -5.49 4.51
N ASP A 88 6.06 -4.19 4.22
CA ASP A 88 5.24 -3.21 4.95
C ASP A 88 3.75 -3.56 4.86
N PHE A 89 3.26 -3.97 3.69
CA PHE A 89 1.87 -4.37 3.50
C PHE A 89 1.53 -5.68 4.23
N ALA A 90 2.43 -6.66 4.19
CA ALA A 90 2.30 -7.91 4.93
C ALA A 90 2.28 -7.65 6.44
N ALA A 91 3.19 -6.81 6.94
CA ALA A 91 3.26 -6.40 8.34
C ALA A 91 2.02 -5.60 8.78
N LEU A 92 1.48 -4.72 7.92
CA LEU A 92 0.22 -4.04 8.17
C LEU A 92 -0.95 -5.02 8.23
N SER A 93 -0.89 -6.13 7.51
CA SER A 93 -1.97 -7.13 7.43
C SER A 93 -1.89 -8.24 8.48
N PHE A 94 -0.75 -8.35 9.15
CA PHE A 94 -0.52 -9.32 10.20
C PHE A 94 -0.85 -8.74 11.58
N HIS A 95 -1.76 -9.39 12.31
CA HIS A 95 -2.15 -8.98 13.67
C HIS A 95 -1.23 -9.57 14.77
N GLY A 96 -0.14 -10.24 14.41
CA GLY A 96 0.86 -10.78 15.33
C GLY A 96 2.08 -9.87 15.53
N ALA A 97 3.07 -10.35 16.28
CA ALA A 97 4.36 -9.68 16.41
C ALA A 97 5.13 -9.76 15.08
N ASP A 98 5.79 -8.67 14.70
CA ASP A 98 6.69 -8.60 13.54
C ASP A 98 8.00 -9.33 13.88
N SER A 99 7.94 -10.66 13.95
CA SER A 99 9.07 -11.53 14.29
C SER A 99 9.94 -11.81 13.06
N GLU A 100 11.20 -12.18 13.28
CA GLU A 100 12.11 -12.51 12.18
C GLU A 100 11.59 -13.70 11.35
N GLU A 101 10.94 -14.67 11.98
CA GLU A 101 10.34 -15.81 11.30
C GLU A 101 9.20 -15.39 10.34
N PHE A 102 8.41 -14.38 10.73
CA PHE A 102 7.39 -13.81 9.85
C PHE A 102 8.04 -13.12 8.65
N LYS A 103 9.12 -12.36 8.88
CA LYS A 103 9.83 -11.67 7.80
C LYS A 103 10.46 -12.64 6.82
N GLU A 104 11.11 -13.69 7.31
CA GLU A 104 11.68 -14.75 6.49
C GLU A 104 10.60 -15.46 5.66
N GLY A 105 9.46 -15.78 6.29
CA GLY A 105 8.33 -16.40 5.60
C GLY A 105 7.73 -15.52 4.50
N MET A 106 7.60 -14.21 4.74
CA MET A 106 7.12 -13.26 3.73
C MET A 106 8.11 -13.06 2.58
N LYS A 107 9.41 -13.07 2.87
CA LYS A 107 10.44 -13.04 1.82
C LYS A 107 10.36 -14.27 0.92
N ALA A 108 10.27 -15.46 1.50
CA ALA A 108 10.12 -16.70 0.74
C ALA A 108 8.84 -16.71 -0.11
N PHE A 109 7.71 -16.20 0.42
CA PHE A 109 6.48 -16.08 -0.34
C PHE A 109 6.62 -15.13 -1.53
N ARG A 110 7.31 -14.01 -1.35
CA ARG A 110 7.60 -13.07 -2.45
C ARG A 110 8.42 -13.73 -3.56
N ASP A 111 9.46 -14.47 -3.21
CA ASP A 111 10.30 -15.17 -4.18
C ASP A 111 9.46 -16.14 -5.05
N ILE A 112 8.45 -16.79 -4.46
CA ILE A 112 7.48 -17.63 -5.19
C ILE A 112 6.62 -16.80 -6.14
N VAL A 113 6.12 -15.65 -5.71
CA VAL A 113 5.31 -14.75 -6.56
C VAL A 113 6.13 -14.23 -7.74
N GLU A 114 7.38 -13.85 -7.52
CA GLU A 114 8.28 -13.38 -8.58
C GLU A 114 8.60 -14.50 -9.57
N LEU A 115 8.77 -15.74 -9.09
CA LEU A 115 8.92 -16.91 -9.95
C LEU A 115 7.69 -17.12 -10.84
N ILE A 116 6.47 -16.93 -10.33
CA ILE A 116 5.24 -17.02 -11.14
C ILE A 116 5.25 -15.98 -12.26
N ASP A 117 5.69 -14.76 -11.99
CA ASP A 117 5.76 -13.70 -13.00
C ASP A 117 6.82 -14.00 -14.09
N VAL A 118 7.90 -14.70 -13.76
CA VAL A 118 8.88 -15.21 -14.74
C VAL A 118 8.31 -16.36 -15.58
N LEU A 119 7.49 -17.22 -14.99
CA LEU A 119 6.93 -18.40 -15.66
C LEU A 119 5.67 -18.09 -16.50
N LYS A 120 4.91 -17.06 -16.14
CA LYS A 120 3.66 -16.65 -16.82
C LYS A 120 3.80 -16.44 -18.33
N PRO A 121 4.86 -15.76 -18.82
CA PRO A 121 5.08 -15.58 -20.26
C PRO A 121 5.33 -16.89 -21.00
N LEU A 122 5.97 -17.87 -20.35
CA LEU A 122 6.26 -19.19 -20.92
C LEU A 122 4.99 -20.06 -21.01
N ALA A 123 4.09 -19.95 -20.03
CA ALA A 123 2.80 -20.63 -20.06
C ALA A 123 1.84 -20.10 -21.14
N ASN A 124 2.06 -18.86 -21.61
CA ASN A 124 1.27 -18.22 -22.66
C ASN A 124 1.91 -18.30 -24.06
N GLN A 125 3.09 -18.93 -24.19
CA GLN A 125 3.60 -19.28 -25.52
C GLN A 125 2.76 -20.42 -26.07
N SER A 126 1.93 -20.12 -27.06
CA SER A 126 1.34 -21.14 -27.92
C SER A 126 2.49 -21.90 -28.55
N VAL A 127 2.59 -23.20 -28.29
CA VAL A 127 3.47 -24.09 -29.05
C VAL A 127 2.98 -24.03 -30.49
N VAL A 128 3.70 -23.31 -31.36
CA VAL A 128 3.58 -23.48 -32.80
C VAL A 128 4.23 -24.82 -33.09
N LEU A 129 3.41 -25.86 -33.21
CA LEU A 129 3.85 -27.11 -33.81
C LEU A 129 4.00 -26.81 -35.30
N GLU A 130 5.26 -26.70 -35.76
CA GLU A 130 5.55 -26.74 -37.19
C GLU A 130 5.09 -28.10 -37.71
N ASP A 131 4.06 -28.08 -38.55
CA ASP A 131 3.48 -29.26 -39.19
C ASP A 131 4.49 -29.73 -40.25
N ASP A 132 5.11 -30.89 -40.00
CA ASP A 132 5.97 -31.62 -40.94
C ASP A 132 5.18 -31.90 -42.22
N SER A 133 5.33 -31.06 -43.23
CA SER A 133 4.91 -31.36 -44.60
C SER A 133 6.11 -31.91 -45.38
N PHE A 134 6.18 -33.23 -45.44
CA PHE A 134 6.93 -33.97 -46.45
C PHE A 134 6.27 -33.72 -47.82
N ASP A 135 6.92 -32.90 -48.66
CA ASP A 135 6.59 -32.85 -50.08
C ASP A 135 7.18 -34.06 -50.82
N GLN A 136 6.31 -34.73 -51.58
CA GLN A 136 6.59 -35.91 -52.43
C GLN A 136 7.31 -35.53 -53.73
#